data_AF-A0A2V3ZZ00-F1
#
_entry.id   AF-A0A2V3ZZ00-F1
#
_cell.length_a   1.000
_cell.length_b   1.000
_cell.length_c   1.000
_cell.angle_alpha   90.00
_cell.angle_beta   90.00
_cell.angle_gamma   90.00
#
_symmetry.space_group_name_H-M   'P 1'
#
loop_
_entity.id
_entity.type
_entity.pdbx_description
1 polymer ?
#
loop_
_entity_poly.entity_id
_entity_poly.type
_entity_poly.pdbx_seq_one_letter_code
_entity_poly.pdbx_strand_id
1 'polypeptide(L)'
;MKKYTTILTNILTLLLCVSCGSDDAEFVRLEEIPQWNVNSAKYQSSMQVVCTVNSESLKIGDEENDMIGAFINGECRGIVIKPVSTEDNLQSLFYLVIMGNQDDEDEKVELKLFDFSQMRLELSDTNLVFKESKKVGSVSDPLKLNV
;
A
#
# COMPACT_ATOMS: atom_id res chain seq x y z
N MET A 1 -37.14 -6.35 -33.33
CA MET A 1 -35.81 -6.85 -32.93
C MET A 1 -34.83 -5.68 -33.04
N LYS A 2 -34.55 -5.01 -31.92
CA LYS A 2 -33.68 -3.83 -31.84
C LYS A 2 -32.56 -4.11 -30.83
N LYS A 3 -31.34 -3.78 -31.23
CA LYS A 3 -30.09 -3.86 -30.47
C LYS A 3 -30.13 -2.88 -29.30
N TYR A 4 -29.55 -3.25 -28.16
CA TYR A 4 -29.08 -2.28 -27.16
C TYR A 4 -27.64 -2.60 -26.78
N THR A 5 -26.82 -1.59 -26.99
CA THR A 5 -25.38 -1.49 -26.81
C THR A 5 -25.16 -0.60 -25.58
N THR A 6 -24.22 -1.00 -24.72
CA THR A 6 -23.49 -0.18 -23.72
C THR A 6 -24.29 0.58 -22.64
N ILE A 7 -24.09 0.20 -21.37
CA ILE A 7 -24.00 1.17 -20.27
C ILE A 7 -22.82 0.77 -19.37
N LEU A 8 -21.72 1.49 -19.53
CA LEU A 8 -20.72 1.75 -18.49
C LEU A 8 -21.41 2.54 -17.37
N THR A 9 -21.37 2.10 -16.11
CA THR A 9 -21.27 3.07 -15.00
C THR A 9 -20.42 2.50 -13.89
N ASN A 10 -19.32 3.19 -13.69
CA ASN A 10 -18.35 3.12 -12.62
C ASN A 10 -18.95 3.68 -11.32
N ILE A 11 -18.43 3.21 -10.19
CA ILE A 11 -18.23 3.95 -8.93
C ILE A 11 -19.45 4.21 -8.01
N LEU A 12 -19.21 3.87 -6.73
CA LEU A 12 -19.72 4.49 -5.50
C LEU A 12 -21.00 3.94 -4.89
N THR A 13 -20.83 2.92 -4.04
CA THR A 13 -21.54 2.92 -2.74
C THR A 13 -20.73 2.17 -1.69
N LEU A 14 -19.55 2.71 -1.32
CA LEU A 14 -18.96 2.38 -0.03
C LEU A 14 -19.60 3.34 0.97
N LEU A 15 -20.51 2.82 1.80
CA LEU A 15 -21.14 3.55 2.89
C LEU A 15 -20.04 3.93 3.90
N LEU A 16 -19.56 5.17 3.87
CA LEU A 16 -18.80 5.73 4.99
C LEU A 16 -19.82 6.25 6.01
N CYS A 17 -19.96 5.54 7.12
CA CYS A 17 -20.52 6.13 8.34
C CYS A 17 -19.52 7.18 8.84
N VAL A 18 -19.82 8.45 8.58
CA VAL A 18 -19.14 9.57 9.24
C VAL A 18 -19.59 9.56 10.70
N SER A 19 -18.78 9.00 11.60
CA SER A 19 -18.90 9.30 13.02
C SER A 19 -18.31 10.67 13.27
N CYS A 20 -19.16 11.61 13.66
CA CYS A 20 -18.80 12.96 14.10
C CYS A 20 -17.85 12.86 15.31
N GLY A 21 -16.58 13.21 15.12
CA GLY A 21 -15.53 13.27 16.13
C GLY A 21 -14.37 14.12 15.61
N SER A 22 -13.97 15.09 16.40
CA SER A 22 -13.05 16.20 16.11
C SER A 22 -11.59 15.79 15.96
N ASP A 23 -10.92 16.28 14.90
CA ASP A 23 -9.47 16.33 14.71
C ASP A 23 -8.70 15.00 14.92
N ASP A 24 -9.07 13.92 14.22
CA ASP A 24 -8.45 12.60 14.37
C ASP A 24 -8.08 11.96 13.00
N ALA A 25 -6.94 11.25 12.96
CA ALA A 25 -6.32 10.64 11.77
C ALA A 25 -7.29 9.95 10.78
N GLU A 26 -7.12 10.21 9.48
CA GLU A 26 -7.97 9.69 8.40
C GLU A 26 -7.61 8.23 8.07
N PHE A 27 -8.21 7.30 8.81
CA PHE A 27 -8.14 5.87 8.49
C PHE A 27 -9.50 5.33 8.04
N VAL A 28 -9.46 4.30 7.20
CA VAL A 28 -10.66 3.63 6.69
C VAL A 28 -10.78 2.26 7.36
N ARG A 29 -11.92 1.97 7.99
CA ARG A 29 -12.24 0.62 8.46
C ARG A 29 -12.76 -0.23 7.31
N LEU A 30 -12.30 -1.47 7.22
CA LEU A 30 -12.69 -2.42 6.18
C LEU A 30 -13.49 -3.58 6.79
N GLU A 31 -14.46 -4.09 6.03
CA GLU A 31 -15.22 -5.28 6.41
C GLU A 31 -14.53 -6.58 5.93
N GLU A 32 -13.62 -6.46 4.97
CA GLU A 32 -12.92 -7.58 4.34
C GLU A 32 -11.43 -7.27 4.12
N ILE A 33 -10.61 -8.31 4.09
CA ILE A 33 -9.17 -8.19 3.79
C ILE A 33 -9.00 -7.73 2.33
N PRO A 34 -8.18 -6.70 2.06
CA PRO A 34 -7.93 -6.24 0.69
C PRO A 34 -7.41 -7.36 -0.23
N GLN A 35 -8.09 -7.55 -1.36
CA GLN A 35 -7.68 -8.50 -2.40
C GLN A 35 -6.76 -7.84 -3.43
N TRP A 36 -5.69 -7.20 -2.95
CA TRP A 36 -4.71 -6.58 -3.84
C TRP A 36 -3.97 -7.65 -4.64
N ASN A 37 -3.70 -7.35 -5.92
CA ASN A 37 -2.94 -8.25 -6.79
C ASN A 37 -2.10 -7.47 -7.79
N VAL A 38 -0.87 -7.95 -8.05
CA VAL A 38 0.04 -7.39 -9.05
C VAL A 38 0.00 -8.25 -10.30
N ASN A 39 -0.33 -7.65 -11.45
CA ASN A 39 -0.18 -8.32 -12.75
C ASN A 39 1.23 -8.09 -13.30
N SER A 40 2.18 -8.92 -12.87
CA SER A 40 3.61 -8.77 -13.22
C SER A 40 3.88 -8.79 -14.73
N ALA A 41 3.04 -9.44 -15.54
CA ALA A 41 3.21 -9.51 -16.99
C ALA A 41 3.04 -8.16 -17.72
N LYS A 42 2.51 -7.13 -17.04
CA LYS A 42 2.35 -5.77 -17.59
C LYS A 42 3.60 -4.90 -17.46
N TYR A 43 4.60 -5.33 -16.68
CA TYR A 43 5.69 -4.47 -16.24
C TYR A 43 7.04 -5.05 -16.64
N GLN A 44 7.91 -4.22 -17.16
CA GLN A 44 9.26 -4.62 -17.59
C GLN A 44 10.34 -4.19 -16.61
N SER A 45 9.99 -3.31 -15.67
CA SER A 45 10.91 -2.68 -14.73
C SER A 45 10.40 -2.79 -13.30
N SER A 46 11.28 -2.53 -12.33
CA SER A 46 10.91 -2.52 -10.92
C SER A 46 11.82 -1.62 -10.10
N MET A 47 11.35 -1.26 -8.90
CA MET A 47 12.16 -0.68 -7.84
C MET A 47 11.98 -1.48 -6.55
N GLN A 48 12.95 -1.35 -5.65
CA GLN A 48 12.97 -2.07 -4.37
C GLN A 48 12.92 -1.08 -3.23
N VAL A 49 12.07 -1.35 -2.24
CA VAL A 49 11.92 -0.54 -1.04
C VAL A 49 12.12 -1.44 0.17
N VAL A 50 13.06 -1.05 1.04
CA VAL A 50 13.18 -1.60 2.39
C VAL A 50 12.61 -0.55 3.33
N CYS A 51 11.50 -0.86 3.99
CA CYS A 51 10.78 0.10 4.82
C CYS A 51 10.37 -0.48 6.17
N THR A 52 9.99 0.42 7.06
CA THR A 52 9.40 0.12 8.36
C THR A 52 8.23 1.08 8.60
N VAL A 53 7.26 0.65 9.40
CA VAL A 53 6.09 1.47 9.73
C VAL A 53 6.40 2.27 10.99
N ASN A 54 6.18 3.58 10.93
CA ASN A 54 6.32 4.50 12.05
C ASN A 54 4.94 5.08 12.38
N SER A 55 4.25 4.44 13.32
CA SER A 55 2.92 4.84 13.78
C SER A 55 2.78 4.62 15.28
N GLU A 56 2.01 5.50 15.93
CA GLU A 56 1.59 5.28 17.32
C GLU A 56 0.37 4.36 17.41
N SER A 57 -0.43 4.27 16.34
CA SER A 57 -1.73 3.60 16.37
C SER A 57 -1.77 2.29 15.56
N LEU A 58 -1.00 2.18 14.48
CA LEU A 58 -0.94 0.95 13.66
C LEU A 58 0.12 -0.01 14.19
N LYS A 59 -0.25 -1.28 14.37
CA LYS A 59 0.67 -2.36 14.75
C LYS A 59 0.88 -3.32 13.59
N ILE A 60 1.34 -2.76 12.47
CA ILE A 60 1.62 -3.55 11.28
C ILE A 60 2.92 -4.32 11.45
N GLY A 61 2.81 -5.63 11.30
CA GLY A 61 3.91 -6.58 11.37
C GLY A 61 3.78 -7.64 12.47
N ASP A 62 2.75 -7.54 13.30
CA ASP A 62 2.46 -8.53 14.34
C ASP A 62 1.54 -9.64 13.84
N GLU A 63 0.73 -9.38 12.80
CA GLU A 63 -0.24 -10.33 12.25
C GLU A 63 0.18 -10.88 10.87
N GLU A 64 -0.19 -12.13 10.59
CA GLU A 64 0.16 -12.81 9.32
C GLU A 64 -0.50 -12.17 8.08
N ASN A 65 -1.60 -11.45 8.28
CA ASN A 65 -2.38 -10.82 7.22
C ASN A 65 -2.15 -9.30 7.13
N ASP A 66 -1.17 -8.75 7.85
CA ASP A 66 -0.80 -7.34 7.65
C ASP A 66 -0.19 -7.14 6.27
N MET A 67 -0.61 -6.07 5.59
CA MET A 67 -0.23 -5.83 4.19
C MET A 67 0.25 -4.40 3.97
N ILE A 68 1.26 -4.26 3.12
CA ILE A 68 1.62 -2.98 2.51
C ILE A 68 1.47 -3.11 1.00
N GLY A 69 0.63 -2.27 0.42
CA GLY A 69 0.40 -2.20 -1.02
C GLY A 69 0.98 -0.91 -1.60
N ALA A 70 1.68 -1.00 -2.72
CA ALA A 70 2.13 0.13 -3.52
C ALA A 70 1.24 0.30 -4.75
N PHE A 71 0.81 1.53 -5.01
CA PHE A 71 -0.09 1.87 -6.10
C PHE A 71 0.49 3.02 -6.91
N ILE A 72 0.40 2.90 -8.23
CA ILE A 72 0.68 4.01 -9.16
C ILE A 72 -0.60 4.21 -9.96
N ASN A 73 -1.13 5.43 -9.93
CA ASN A 73 -2.38 5.79 -10.62
C ASN A 73 -3.55 4.83 -10.30
N GLY A 74 -3.64 4.40 -9.03
CA GLY A 74 -4.69 3.51 -8.53
C GLY A 74 -4.52 2.02 -8.84
N GLU A 75 -3.53 1.61 -9.63
CA GLU A 75 -3.25 0.20 -9.92
C GLU A 75 -2.16 -0.35 -9.00
N CYS A 76 -2.40 -1.55 -8.46
CA CYS A 76 -1.45 -2.19 -7.54
C CYS A 76 -0.19 -2.64 -8.29
N ARG A 77 0.96 -2.10 -7.85
CA ARG A 77 2.28 -2.32 -8.43
C ARG A 77 3.19 -3.16 -7.55
N GLY A 78 2.88 -3.28 -6.26
CA GLY A 78 3.65 -4.07 -5.31
C GLY A 78 2.81 -4.43 -4.10
N ILE A 79 3.04 -5.61 -3.53
CA ILE A 79 2.40 -6.07 -2.30
C ILE A 79 3.43 -6.83 -1.49
N VAL A 80 3.44 -6.58 -0.18
CA VAL A 80 4.14 -7.41 0.79
C VAL A 80 3.16 -7.78 1.90
N ILE A 81 3.10 -9.08 2.19
CA ILE A 81 2.34 -9.68 3.27
C ILE A 81 3.41 -10.34 4.13
N LYS A 82 3.49 -9.97 5.41
CA LYS A 82 4.52 -10.38 6.39
C LYS A 82 5.82 -9.55 6.37
N PRO A 83 6.23 -8.98 7.52
CA PRO A 83 7.57 -8.43 7.69
C PRO A 83 8.62 -9.52 7.91
N VAL A 84 9.87 -9.16 7.72
CA VAL A 84 11.01 -9.90 8.26
C VAL A 84 11.40 -9.26 9.58
N SER A 85 11.21 -9.98 10.68
CA SER A 85 11.71 -9.56 11.99
C SER A 85 13.23 -9.75 12.03
N THR A 86 13.94 -8.72 12.49
CA THR A 86 15.37 -8.83 12.77
C THR A 86 15.55 -9.12 14.26
N GLU A 87 16.32 -10.15 14.61
CA GLU A 87 16.51 -10.59 16.01
C GLU A 87 17.10 -9.48 16.90
N ASP A 88 17.83 -8.54 16.31
CA ASP A 88 18.60 -7.52 17.04
C ASP A 88 17.87 -6.19 17.29
N ASN A 89 16.75 -5.88 16.59
CA ASN A 89 16.20 -4.52 16.59
C ASN A 89 14.68 -4.39 16.84
N LEU A 90 13.95 -5.47 17.14
CA LEU A 90 12.49 -5.46 17.39
C LEU A 90 11.62 -4.73 16.34
N GLN A 91 12.21 -4.31 15.23
CA GLN A 91 11.57 -3.51 14.20
C GLN A 91 11.27 -4.38 13.00
N SER A 92 9.98 -4.46 12.65
CA SER A 92 9.50 -5.15 11.47
C SER A 92 9.96 -4.43 10.21
N LEU A 93 10.72 -5.14 9.37
CA LEU A 93 11.16 -4.67 8.06
C LEU A 93 10.31 -5.28 6.95
N PHE A 94 9.92 -4.45 6.00
CA PHE A 94 9.17 -4.85 4.82
C PHE A 94 10.05 -4.68 3.58
N TYR A 95 10.11 -5.72 2.76
CA TYR A 95 10.84 -5.73 1.49
C TYR A 95 9.83 -5.71 0.36
N LEU A 96 9.55 -4.51 -0.14
CA LEU A 96 8.55 -4.28 -1.15
C LEU A 96 9.22 -4.13 -2.52
N VAL A 97 8.77 -4.94 -3.48
CA VAL A 97 9.10 -4.77 -4.90
C VAL A 97 7.93 -4.08 -5.56
N ILE A 98 8.19 -2.95 -6.20
CA ILE A 98 7.20 -2.15 -6.92
C ILE A 98 7.51 -2.29 -8.41
N MET A 99 6.58 -2.85 -9.16
CA MET A 99 6.69 -3.06 -10.59
C MET A 99 6.23 -1.83 -11.36
N GLY A 100 6.82 -1.56 -12.51
CA GLY A 100 6.45 -0.44 -13.37
C GLY A 100 7.09 -0.53 -14.74
N ASN A 101 6.96 0.54 -15.50
CA ASN A 101 7.55 0.71 -16.81
C ASN A 101 8.27 2.08 -16.90
N GLN A 102 8.94 2.32 -18.02
CA GLN A 102 9.66 3.58 -18.24
C GLN A 102 8.74 4.82 -18.20
N ASP A 103 7.47 4.66 -18.57
CA ASP A 103 6.43 5.70 -18.52
C ASP A 103 5.90 5.97 -17.11
N ASP A 104 6.20 5.12 -16.12
CA ASP A 104 5.90 5.38 -14.71
C ASP A 104 7.02 6.19 -14.01
N GLU A 105 8.10 6.58 -14.72
CA GLU A 105 9.20 7.35 -14.13
C GLU A 105 8.70 8.67 -13.54
N ASP A 106 9.10 8.95 -12.29
CA ASP A 106 8.63 10.10 -11.49
C ASP A 106 7.15 10.09 -11.07
N GLU A 107 6.37 9.06 -11.44
CA GLU A 107 5.00 8.93 -10.96
C GLU A 107 4.95 8.66 -9.45
N LYS A 108 3.95 9.25 -8.79
CA LYS A 108 3.77 9.07 -7.34
C LYS A 108 3.41 7.63 -7.03
N VAL A 109 4.12 7.06 -6.05
CA VAL A 109 3.77 5.78 -5.44
C VAL A 109 2.96 6.04 -4.17
N GLU A 110 1.71 5.62 -4.17
CA GLU A 110 0.85 5.64 -2.99
C GLU A 110 1.03 4.33 -2.21
N LEU A 111 1.42 4.44 -0.94
CA LEU A 111 1.58 3.30 -0.04
C LEU A 111 0.36 3.19 0.85
N LYS A 112 -0.31 2.04 0.81
CA LYS A 112 -1.48 1.73 1.63
C LYS A 112 -1.10 0.65 2.64
N LEU A 113 -1.40 0.91 3.90
CA LEU A 113 -1.03 0.09 5.03
C LEU A 113 -2.31 -0.52 5.61
N PHE A 114 -2.42 -1.84 5.58
CA PHE A 114 -3.54 -2.58 6.12
C PHE A 114 -3.12 -3.33 7.38
N ASP A 115 -3.72 -2.96 8.51
CA ASP A 115 -3.61 -3.63 9.81
C ASP A 115 -4.79 -4.60 9.97
N PHE A 116 -4.48 -5.88 9.99
CA PHE A 116 -5.47 -6.95 10.06
C PHE A 116 -6.15 -7.00 11.43
N SER A 117 -5.39 -6.79 12.52
CA SER A 117 -5.93 -6.86 13.89
C SER A 117 -7.03 -5.81 14.13
N GLN A 118 -6.92 -4.67 13.47
CA GLN A 118 -7.86 -3.55 13.59
C GLN A 118 -8.84 -3.44 12.41
N MET A 119 -8.66 -4.27 11.37
CA MET A 119 -9.35 -4.16 10.08
C MET A 119 -9.31 -2.73 9.54
N ARG A 120 -8.11 -2.13 9.55
CA ARG A 120 -7.90 -0.71 9.30
C ARG A 120 -6.92 -0.49 8.16
N LEU A 121 -7.28 0.40 7.26
CA LEU A 121 -6.48 0.86 6.14
C LEU A 121 -6.07 2.32 6.36
N GLU A 122 -4.80 2.61 6.14
CA GLU A 122 -4.23 3.94 6.27
C GLU A 122 -3.32 4.25 5.07
N LEU A 123 -3.23 5.52 4.70
CA LEU A 123 -2.37 6.00 3.63
C LEU A 123 -1.09 6.56 4.23
N SER A 124 0.07 6.16 3.70
CA SER A 124 1.31 6.79 4.13
C SER A 124 1.47 8.19 3.55
N ASP A 125 1.91 9.13 4.37
CA ASP A 125 2.33 10.47 3.97
C ASP A 125 3.72 10.51 3.31
N THR A 126 4.41 9.37 3.24
CA THR A 126 5.75 9.29 2.67
C THR A 126 5.74 9.62 1.18
N ASN A 127 6.48 10.67 0.80
CA ASN A 127 6.66 11.03 -0.60
C ASN A 127 7.63 10.06 -1.28
N LEU A 128 7.09 9.16 -2.10
CA LEU A 128 7.83 8.19 -2.89
C LEU A 128 7.42 8.33 -4.36
N VAL A 129 8.40 8.38 -5.25
CA VAL A 129 8.19 8.35 -6.70
C VAL A 129 8.84 7.11 -7.29
N PHE A 130 8.27 6.60 -8.38
CA PHE A 130 8.83 5.45 -9.05
C PHE A 130 10.10 5.82 -9.82
N LYS A 131 11.12 4.99 -9.65
CA LYS A 131 12.43 5.11 -10.31
C LYS A 131 12.93 3.74 -10.71
N GLU A 132 13.06 3.50 -12.01
CA GLU A 132 13.49 2.19 -12.50
C GLU A 132 14.82 1.73 -11.87
N SER A 133 14.87 0.45 -11.47
CA SER A 133 16.03 -0.21 -10.86
C SER A 133 16.55 0.46 -9.58
N LYS A 134 15.80 1.40 -9.00
CA LYS A 134 16.19 2.09 -7.79
C LYS A 134 15.97 1.20 -6.58
N LYS A 135 16.91 1.27 -5.63
CA LYS A 135 16.73 0.79 -4.27
C LYS A 135 16.54 1.98 -3.32
N VAL A 136 15.51 1.92 -2.49
CA VAL A 136 15.15 2.92 -1.47
C VAL A 136 15.18 2.24 -0.10
N GLY A 137 15.88 2.84 0.86
CA GLY A 137 16.09 2.26 2.19
C GLY A 137 17.05 1.07 2.21
N SER A 138 17.40 0.66 3.42
CA SER A 138 18.28 -0.48 3.71
C SER A 138 17.91 -1.12 5.05
N VAL A 139 18.55 -2.24 5.40
CA VAL A 139 18.33 -2.89 6.71
C VAL A 139 18.79 -1.99 7.86
N SER A 140 19.90 -1.26 7.67
CA SER A 140 20.46 -0.35 8.69
C SER A 140 19.81 1.03 8.72
N ASP A 141 19.14 1.42 7.63
CA ASP A 141 18.45 2.70 7.49
C ASP A 141 17.23 2.51 6.57
N PRO A 142 16.13 1.94 7.10
CA PRO A 142 14.93 1.67 6.32
C PRO A 142 14.16 2.97 6.06
N LEU A 143 13.43 3.02 4.94
CA LEU A 143 12.47 4.08 4.69
C LEU A 143 11.35 4.01 5.75
N LYS A 144 11.15 5.08 6.51
CA LYS A 144 10.06 5.16 7.48
C LYS A 144 8.77 5.55 6.76
N LEU A 145 7.76 4.70 6.89
CA LEU A 145 6.40 4.98 6.43
C LEU A 145 5.68 5.67 7.59
N ASN A 146 5.44 6.97 7.44
CA ASN A 146 4.67 7.71 8.43
C ASN A 146 3.19 7.56 8.10
N VAL A 147 2.43 7.22 9.14
CA VAL A 147 0.98 7.03 9.18
C VAL A 147 0.50 7.47 10.57
#